data_AF-A0A9E1QCX0-F1
#
_entry.id   AF-A0A9E1QCX0-F1
#
_cell.length_a   1.000
_cell.length_b   1.000
_cell.length_c   1.000
_cell.angle_alpha   90.00
_cell.angle_beta   90.00
_cell.angle_gamma   90.00
#
_symmetry.space_group_name_H-M   'P 1'
#
loop_
_entity.id
_entity.type
_entity.pdbx_description
1 polymer ?
#
loop_
_entity_poly.entity_id
_entity_poly.type
_entity_poly.pdbx_seq_one_letter_code
_entity_poly.pdbx_strand_id
1 'polypeptide(L)'
;MSSQTITIQSTNNDNILKFVSTQILINGGSYEFNNIDDAKKSPLAQQLFYLPFVKKVFITANFIAIQRFDIIEWSDVQEEVREQIEAYLQAGNIAVKETDNSRKKEAIEVYAEVTPNPSAMKFGTNKSLTATDVEYKNIEEASKSSPLAQALFGFSFVKGVFISENYISITKFDVVEWNDVYAEVRNFISTYLQDNKTII
;
A
#
# COMPACT_ATOMS: atom_id res chain seq x y z
N MET A 1 13.93 -1.45 32.11
CA MET A 1 13.87 -0.34 31.14
C MET A 1 14.58 -0.82 29.89
N SER A 2 13.85 -1.19 28.83
CA SER A 2 14.48 -1.63 27.58
C SER A 2 15.09 -0.40 26.91
N SER A 3 16.40 -0.20 27.03
CA SER A 3 17.10 0.88 26.34
C SER A 3 17.04 0.62 24.83
N GLN A 4 16.40 1.51 24.08
CA GLN A 4 16.42 1.47 22.63
C GLN A 4 17.83 1.86 22.17
N THR A 5 18.46 0.98 21.40
CA THR A 5 19.82 1.15 20.89
C THR A 5 19.84 1.08 19.38
N ILE A 6 20.65 1.94 18.76
CA ILE A 6 20.85 1.99 17.31
C ILE A 6 22.25 1.51 16.95
N THR A 7 22.34 0.51 16.07
CA THR A 7 23.61 -0.02 15.54
C THR A 7 23.76 0.33 14.06
N ILE A 8 24.96 0.74 13.66
CA ILE A 8 25.26 1.05 12.26
C ILE A 8 25.62 -0.24 11.49
N GLN A 9 25.07 -0.40 10.30
CA GLN A 9 25.41 -1.47 9.36
C GLN A 9 25.63 -0.92 7.95
N SER A 10 26.81 -1.19 7.40
CA SER A 10 27.14 -0.89 6.01
C SER A 10 26.28 -1.71 5.05
N THR A 11 26.11 -1.20 3.83
CA THR A 11 25.41 -1.91 2.75
C THR A 11 26.36 -2.13 1.58
N ASN A 12 25.91 -2.87 0.56
CA ASN A 12 26.65 -3.02 -0.70
C ASN A 12 26.71 -1.71 -1.53
N ASN A 13 26.08 -0.64 -1.07
CA ASN A 13 26.11 0.68 -1.68
C ASN A 13 26.69 1.68 -0.68
N ASP A 14 27.83 2.26 -1.02
CA ASP A 14 28.59 3.16 -0.13
C ASP A 14 27.87 4.49 0.16
N ASN A 15 26.83 4.82 -0.61
CA ASN A 15 25.97 5.96 -0.35
C ASN A 15 24.85 5.64 0.64
N ILE A 16 24.62 4.36 0.98
CA ILE A 16 23.51 3.92 1.84
C ILE A 16 24.06 3.28 3.12
N LEU A 17 23.63 3.83 4.25
CA LEU A 17 23.95 3.29 5.57
C LEU A 17 22.66 2.89 6.30
N LYS A 18 22.70 1.75 7.00
CA LYS A 18 21.57 1.26 7.81
C LYS A 18 21.81 1.54 9.28
N PHE A 19 20.78 2.04 9.94
CA PHE A 19 20.68 2.27 11.38
C PHE A 19 19.66 1.29 11.93
N VAL A 20 20.14 0.19 12.51
CA VAL A 20 19.33 -0.92 13.00
C VAL A 20 18.94 -0.68 14.44
N SER A 21 17.64 -0.65 14.70
CA SER A 21 17.05 -0.51 16.02
C SER A 21 16.84 -1.89 16.65
N THR A 22 17.09 -2.01 17.95
CA THR A 22 16.72 -3.20 18.73
C THR A 22 15.21 -3.31 18.98
N GLN A 23 14.44 -2.24 18.75
CA GLN A 23 12.99 -2.19 18.90
C GLN A 23 12.28 -1.94 17.57
N ILE A 24 11.01 -2.36 17.50
CA ILE A 24 10.14 -2.16 16.35
C ILE A 24 9.83 -0.67 16.18
N LEU A 25 10.13 -0.12 15.01
CA LEU A 25 9.91 1.28 14.65
C LEU A 25 8.53 1.53 14.01
N ILE A 26 8.03 0.53 13.27
CA ILE A 26 6.73 0.52 12.58
C ILE A 26 6.15 -0.90 12.59
N ASN A 27 4.83 -1.03 12.61
CA ASN A 27 4.12 -2.30 12.76
C ASN A 27 3.93 -3.08 11.45
N GLY A 28 4.56 -2.64 10.35
CA GLY A 28 4.56 -3.39 9.09
C GLY A 28 4.94 -2.57 7.86
N GLY A 29 5.30 -3.27 6.79
CA GLY A 29 5.69 -2.66 5.53
C GLY A 29 7.02 -1.91 5.57
N SER A 30 7.12 -0.88 4.74
CA SER A 30 8.26 0.02 4.69
C SER A 30 7.83 1.36 4.12
N TYR A 31 8.43 2.43 4.62
CA TYR A 31 8.23 3.78 4.11
C TYR A 31 9.48 4.22 3.38
N GLU A 32 9.30 4.84 2.22
CA GLU A 32 10.36 5.50 1.49
C GLU A 32 9.99 6.97 1.34
N PHE A 33 10.93 7.86 1.63
CA PHE A 33 10.77 9.28 1.47
C PHE A 33 11.93 9.82 0.63
N ASN A 34 11.61 10.63 -0.38
CA ASN A 34 12.61 11.21 -1.28
C ASN A 34 12.96 12.67 -0.94
N ASN A 35 12.17 13.34 -0.10
CA ASN A 35 12.39 14.71 0.35
C ASN A 35 11.53 15.02 1.58
N ILE A 36 11.72 16.22 2.14
CA ILE A 36 11.01 16.70 3.33
C ILE A 36 9.48 16.84 3.13
N ASP A 37 9.02 17.17 1.93
CA ASP A 37 7.59 17.33 1.61
C ASP A 37 6.84 16.00 1.57
N ASP A 38 7.51 14.95 1.09
CA ASP A 38 7.05 13.55 1.09
C ASP A 38 7.06 12.97 2.52
N ALA A 39 8.00 13.41 3.35
CA ALA A 39 8.19 12.95 4.72
C ALA A 39 7.15 13.45 5.74
N LYS A 40 6.04 14.09 5.34
CA LYS A 40 4.99 14.58 6.27
C LYS A 40 4.45 13.51 7.23
N LYS A 41 4.49 12.25 6.82
CA LYS A 41 4.08 11.09 7.63
C LYS A 41 5.15 10.63 8.61
N SER A 42 6.40 11.06 8.49
CA SER A 42 7.49 10.64 9.37
C SER A 42 8.20 11.87 9.93
N PRO A 43 7.88 12.28 11.18
CA PRO A 43 8.57 13.40 11.80
C PRO A 43 10.08 13.11 11.94
N LEU A 44 10.46 11.85 12.14
CA LEU A 44 11.87 11.42 12.11
C LEU A 44 12.51 11.65 10.73
N ALA A 45 11.86 11.24 9.63
CA ALA A 45 12.40 11.48 8.30
C ALA A 45 12.49 12.98 7.98
N GLN A 46 11.51 13.79 8.42
CA GLN A 46 11.60 15.25 8.29
C GLN A 46 12.85 15.80 8.99
N GLN A 47 13.15 15.33 10.20
CA GLN A 47 14.37 15.71 10.92
C GLN A 47 15.64 15.33 10.15
N LEU A 48 15.68 14.11 9.61
CA LEU A 48 16.82 13.64 8.82
C LEU A 48 17.00 14.44 7.52
N PHE A 49 15.94 14.94 6.89
CA PHE A 49 16.04 15.80 5.71
C PHE A 49 16.54 17.22 5.97
N TYR A 50 16.64 17.66 7.22
CA TYR A 50 17.35 18.91 7.53
C TYR A 50 18.88 18.75 7.40
N LEU A 51 19.38 17.51 7.38
CA LEU A 51 20.78 17.25 7.07
C LEU A 51 20.98 17.44 5.55
N PRO A 52 21.84 18.39 5.12
CA PRO A 52 21.92 18.81 3.71
C PRO A 52 22.42 17.70 2.77
N PHE A 53 23.04 16.66 3.32
CA PHE A 53 23.54 15.52 2.57
C PHE A 53 22.52 14.39 2.43
N VAL A 54 21.35 14.44 3.08
CA VAL A 54 20.38 13.33 3.01
C VAL A 54 19.56 13.42 1.73
N LYS A 55 19.68 12.38 0.89
CA LYS A 55 18.98 12.26 -0.39
C LYS A 55 17.68 11.48 -0.28
N LYS A 56 17.66 10.41 0.51
CA LYS A 56 16.52 9.50 0.66
C LYS A 56 16.54 8.85 2.03
N VAL A 57 15.37 8.65 2.63
CA VAL A 57 15.20 7.95 3.90
C VAL A 57 14.24 6.78 3.70
N PHE A 58 14.64 5.60 4.14
CA PHE A 58 13.84 4.38 4.07
C PHE A 58 13.67 3.81 5.48
N ILE A 59 12.44 3.63 5.94
CA ILE A 59 12.11 3.16 7.29
C ILE A 59 11.40 1.82 7.18
N THR A 60 11.90 0.84 7.94
CA THR A 60 11.31 -0.50 8.06
C THR A 60 10.97 -0.80 9.52
N ALA A 61 10.42 -2.00 9.78
CA ALA A 61 10.11 -2.44 11.13
C ALA A 61 11.30 -2.37 12.09
N ASN A 62 12.53 -2.65 11.64
CA ASN A 62 13.70 -2.78 12.52
C ASN A 62 14.90 -1.90 12.13
N PHE A 63 14.89 -1.21 11.00
CA PHE A 63 16.00 -0.32 10.64
C PHE A 63 15.55 0.89 9.81
N ILE A 64 16.38 1.93 9.86
CA ILE A 64 16.30 3.12 9.00
C ILE A 64 17.51 3.07 8.07
N ALA A 65 17.30 3.05 6.76
CA ALA A 65 18.36 3.24 5.79
C ALA A 65 18.35 4.67 5.27
N ILE A 66 19.51 5.30 5.25
CA ILE A 66 19.66 6.67 4.76
C ILE A 66 20.60 6.62 3.57
N GLN A 67 20.16 7.23 2.46
CA GLN A 67 21.01 7.49 1.32
C GLN A 67 21.51 8.92 1.39
N ARG A 68 22.83 9.11 1.29
CA ARG A 68 23.44 10.44 1.19
C ARG A 68 23.67 10.86 -0.26
N PHE A 69 23.80 12.16 -0.48
CA PHE A 69 24.46 12.73 -1.65
C PHE A 69 25.97 12.47 -1.56
N ASP A 70 26.61 12.37 -2.72
CA ASP A 70 28.05 12.13 -2.82
C ASP A 70 28.85 13.42 -2.64
N ILE A 71 28.64 14.07 -1.49
CA ILE A 71 29.26 15.34 -1.10
C ILE A 71 30.00 15.24 0.25
N ILE A 72 29.79 14.13 0.98
CA ILE A 72 30.36 13.85 2.31
C ILE A 72 30.46 12.33 2.49
N GLU A 73 31.40 11.83 3.28
CA GLU A 73 31.52 10.40 3.57
C GLU A 73 30.75 10.01 4.83
N TRP A 74 30.27 8.75 4.88
CA TRP A 74 29.57 8.25 6.07
C TRP A 74 30.47 8.19 7.30
N SER A 75 31.77 7.95 7.14
CA SER A 75 32.75 7.94 8.23
C SER A 75 32.70 9.20 9.09
N ASP A 76 32.37 10.34 8.47
CA ASP A 76 32.45 11.65 9.10
C ASP A 76 31.18 12.00 9.88
N VAL A 77 30.03 11.40 9.54
CA VAL A 77 28.71 11.79 10.07
C VAL A 77 27.89 10.65 10.66
N GLN A 78 28.28 9.39 10.44
CA GLN A 78 27.47 8.23 10.83
C GLN A 78 27.17 8.18 12.34
N GLU A 79 28.13 8.55 13.18
CA GLU A 79 27.93 8.56 14.64
C GLU A 79 26.97 9.66 15.07
N GLU A 80 27.10 10.86 14.52
CA GLU A 80 26.19 11.98 14.81
C GLU A 80 24.74 11.63 14.41
N VAL A 81 24.57 11.01 13.23
CA VAL A 81 23.26 10.56 12.76
C VAL A 81 22.70 9.44 13.63
N ARG A 82 23.55 8.49 14.06
CA ARG A 82 23.16 7.41 14.97
C ARG A 82 22.66 7.98 16.30
N GLU A 83 23.39 8.91 16.90
CA GLU A 83 23.03 9.56 18.15
C GLU A 83 21.73 10.37 18.03
N GLN A 84 21.55 11.08 16.92
CA GLN A 84 20.31 11.83 16.66
C GLN A 84 19.08 10.90 16.59
N ILE A 85 19.19 9.78 15.86
CA ILE A 85 18.11 8.78 15.75
C ILE A 85 17.85 8.14 17.12
N GLU A 86 18.90 7.77 17.82
CA GLU A 86 18.82 7.12 19.14
C GLU A 86 18.15 8.04 20.17
N ALA A 87 18.59 9.29 20.28
CA ALA A 87 18.00 10.28 21.18
C ALA A 87 16.53 10.56 20.84
N TYR A 88 16.19 10.66 19.55
CA TYR A 88 14.82 10.87 19.11
C TYR A 88 13.90 9.73 19.56
N LEU A 89 14.32 8.49 19.39
CA LEU A 89 13.53 7.31 19.74
C LEU A 89 13.47 7.08 21.25
N GLN A 90 14.56 7.33 21.98
CA GLN A 90 14.60 7.25 23.45
C GLN A 90 13.66 8.27 24.12
N ALA A 91 13.41 9.41 23.48
CA ALA A 91 12.41 10.37 23.93
C ALA A 91 10.95 9.90 23.73
N GLY A 92 10.73 8.69 23.21
CA GLY A 92 9.41 8.10 22.98
C GLY A 92 8.72 8.65 21.73
N ASN A 93 9.45 9.32 20.85
CA ASN A 93 8.89 9.84 19.61
C ASN A 93 8.66 8.72 18.59
N ILE A 94 7.60 8.86 17.79
CA ILE A 94 7.27 7.91 16.73
C ILE A 94 8.14 8.15 15.49
N ALA A 95 8.61 7.05 14.88
CA ALA A 95 9.34 7.11 13.61
C ALA A 95 8.40 7.50 12.46
N VAL A 96 7.20 6.93 12.40
CA VAL A 96 6.19 7.20 11.39
C VAL A 96 4.81 7.33 12.04
N LYS A 97 4.06 8.36 11.65
CA LYS A 97 2.63 8.48 11.87
C LYS A 97 1.94 7.48 10.95
N GLU A 98 1.67 6.29 11.47
CA GLU A 98 0.92 5.24 10.77
C GLU A 98 -0.52 5.73 10.54
N THR A 99 -0.78 6.31 9.38
CA THR A 99 -2.13 6.45 8.81
C THR A 99 -2.29 5.29 7.83
N ASP A 100 -3.40 4.53 7.89
CA ASP A 100 -3.67 3.21 7.28
C ASP A 100 -3.27 2.94 5.80
N ASN A 101 -2.74 3.91 5.05
CA ASN A 101 -2.61 3.86 3.58
C ASN A 101 -1.20 3.61 3.02
N SER A 102 -0.33 2.86 3.70
CA SER A 102 1.01 2.55 3.18
C SER A 102 1.51 1.15 3.55
N ARG A 103 0.61 0.17 3.54
CA ARG A 103 1.04 -1.19 3.18
C ARG A 103 1.47 -1.11 1.72
N LYS A 104 2.66 -1.63 1.39
CA LYS A 104 3.10 -1.85 0.00
C LYS A 104 1.89 -2.29 -0.80
N LYS A 105 1.49 -1.55 -1.83
CA LYS A 105 0.42 -1.98 -2.74
C LYS A 105 0.85 -3.34 -3.25
N GLU A 106 0.24 -4.41 -2.74
CA GLU A 106 0.30 -5.69 -3.44
C GLU A 106 -0.11 -5.39 -4.88
N ALA A 107 0.67 -5.87 -5.84
CA ALA A 107 0.36 -5.65 -7.24
C ALA A 107 -0.93 -6.42 -7.53
N ILE A 108 -2.07 -5.74 -7.37
CA ILE A 108 -3.37 -6.35 -7.57
C ILE A 108 -3.61 -6.42 -9.07
N GLU A 109 -3.58 -7.63 -9.58
CA GLU A 109 -3.89 -7.95 -10.95
C GLU A 109 -5.35 -8.34 -11.04
N VAL A 110 -6.03 -7.74 -12.03
CA VAL A 110 -7.38 -8.10 -12.41
C VAL A 110 -7.34 -8.47 -13.88
N TYR A 111 -7.98 -9.55 -14.28
CA TYR A 111 -8.09 -9.96 -15.69
C TYR A 111 -9.51 -10.44 -15.98
N ALA A 112 -9.96 -10.24 -17.23
CA ALA A 112 -11.28 -10.63 -17.66
C ALA A 112 -11.24 -11.99 -18.36
N GLU A 113 -12.16 -12.87 -17.99
CA GLU A 113 -12.38 -14.19 -18.57
C GLU A 113 -13.80 -14.26 -19.12
N VAL A 114 -13.92 -14.73 -20.37
CA VAL A 114 -15.21 -15.05 -20.96
C VAL A 114 -15.84 -16.25 -20.24
N THR A 115 -17.16 -16.23 -20.10
CA THR A 115 -17.91 -17.36 -19.55
C THR A 115 -18.77 -18.01 -20.64
N PRO A 116 -19.26 -19.25 -20.45
CA PRO A 116 -20.23 -19.85 -21.36
C PRO A 116 -21.54 -19.05 -21.49
N ASN A 117 -21.85 -18.19 -20.51
CA ASN A 117 -22.99 -17.28 -20.57
C ASN A 117 -22.55 -15.95 -21.21
N PRO A 118 -23.01 -15.59 -22.42
CA PRO A 118 -22.60 -14.35 -23.10
C PRO A 118 -23.03 -13.07 -22.35
N SER A 119 -24.03 -13.16 -21.47
CA SER A 119 -24.44 -12.05 -20.61
C SER A 119 -23.55 -11.89 -19.37
N ALA A 120 -22.65 -12.82 -19.09
CA ALA A 120 -21.80 -12.80 -17.91
C ALA A 120 -20.31 -12.82 -18.25
N MET A 121 -19.53 -11.99 -17.55
CA MET A 121 -18.08 -11.97 -17.64
C MET A 121 -17.48 -12.10 -16.25
N LYS A 122 -16.42 -12.90 -16.15
CA LYS A 122 -15.69 -13.13 -14.90
C LYS A 122 -14.44 -12.27 -14.86
N PHE A 123 -14.19 -11.63 -13.73
CA PHE A 123 -13.02 -10.81 -13.46
C PHE A 123 -12.22 -11.49 -12.34
N GLY A 124 -11.16 -12.21 -12.72
CA GLY A 124 -10.28 -12.90 -11.76
C GLY A 124 -9.31 -11.91 -11.10
N THR A 125 -8.99 -12.16 -9.83
CA THR A 125 -8.10 -11.34 -9.03
C THR A 125 -7.09 -12.20 -8.27
N ASN A 126 -5.86 -11.71 -8.10
CA ASN A 126 -4.88 -12.36 -7.23
C ASN A 126 -5.05 -12.01 -5.73
N LYS A 127 -5.95 -11.07 -5.42
CA LYS A 127 -6.36 -10.70 -4.05
C LYS A 127 -7.61 -11.49 -3.65
N SER A 128 -7.61 -12.01 -2.42
CA SER A 128 -8.80 -12.62 -1.82
C SER A 128 -9.88 -11.56 -1.52
N LEU A 129 -11.10 -11.80 -1.96
CA LEU A 129 -12.22 -10.85 -1.92
C LEU A 129 -13.19 -11.15 -0.76
N THR A 130 -13.51 -12.42 -0.56
CA THR A 130 -14.47 -12.90 0.44
C THR A 130 -14.16 -14.34 0.85
N ALA A 131 -14.53 -14.72 2.08
CA ALA A 131 -14.48 -16.11 2.54
C ALA A 131 -15.72 -16.93 2.14
N THR A 132 -16.80 -16.26 1.73
CA THR A 132 -18.07 -16.91 1.37
C THR A 132 -18.63 -16.25 0.13
N ASP A 133 -19.07 -17.08 -0.81
CA ASP A 133 -19.69 -16.63 -2.05
C ASP A 133 -20.98 -15.85 -1.76
N VAL A 134 -21.11 -14.70 -2.41
CA VAL A 134 -22.29 -13.83 -2.30
C VAL A 134 -22.77 -13.45 -3.69
N GLU A 135 -24.09 -13.33 -3.84
CA GLU A 135 -24.74 -12.90 -5.06
C GLU A 135 -25.65 -11.71 -4.76
N TYR A 136 -25.61 -10.70 -5.62
CA TYR A 136 -26.44 -9.51 -5.55
C TYR A 136 -27.21 -9.33 -6.84
N LYS A 137 -28.52 -9.14 -6.72
CA LYS A 137 -29.41 -8.96 -7.88
C LYS A 137 -29.79 -7.50 -8.14
N ASN A 138 -29.50 -6.61 -7.19
CA ASN A 138 -29.76 -5.19 -7.30
C ASN A 138 -28.89 -4.38 -6.31
N ILE A 139 -28.91 -3.05 -6.49
CA ILE A 139 -28.14 -2.11 -5.69
C ILE A 139 -28.57 -2.05 -4.22
N GLU A 140 -29.85 -2.26 -3.91
CA GLU A 140 -30.36 -2.19 -2.53
C GLU A 140 -29.81 -3.35 -1.69
N GLU A 141 -29.78 -4.56 -2.24
CA GLU A 141 -29.19 -5.74 -1.62
C GLU A 141 -27.68 -5.56 -1.40
N ALA A 142 -26.99 -5.06 -2.44
CA ALA A 142 -25.56 -4.81 -2.39
C ALA A 142 -25.18 -3.74 -1.35
N SER A 143 -25.93 -2.65 -1.26
CA SER A 143 -25.66 -1.55 -0.31
C SER A 143 -25.64 -1.97 1.17
N LYS A 144 -26.28 -3.09 1.51
CA LYS A 144 -26.36 -3.60 2.89
C LYS A 144 -25.14 -4.41 3.30
N SER A 145 -24.36 -4.91 2.34
CA SER A 145 -23.33 -5.92 2.63
C SER A 145 -22.12 -5.91 1.71
N SER A 146 -22.08 -5.11 0.65
CA SER A 146 -20.90 -5.02 -0.22
C SER A 146 -20.82 -3.64 -0.89
N PRO A 147 -19.98 -2.73 -0.37
CA PRO A 147 -19.69 -1.46 -1.01
C PRO A 147 -19.11 -1.63 -2.43
N LEU A 148 -18.34 -2.70 -2.68
CA LEU A 148 -17.84 -3.03 -4.02
C LEU A 148 -18.98 -3.38 -4.97
N ALA A 149 -19.89 -4.28 -4.58
CA ALA A 149 -21.04 -4.63 -5.41
C ALA A 149 -21.95 -3.43 -5.64
N GLN A 150 -22.18 -2.61 -4.61
CA GLN A 150 -22.98 -1.39 -4.73
C GLN A 150 -22.38 -0.44 -5.77
N ALA A 151 -21.06 -0.26 -5.75
CA ALA A 151 -20.38 0.60 -6.71
C ALA A 151 -20.40 0.00 -8.13
N LEU A 152 -20.33 -1.33 -8.28
CA LEU A 152 -20.50 -2.00 -9.57
C LEU A 152 -21.91 -1.83 -10.14
N PHE A 153 -22.95 -1.75 -9.31
CA PHE A 153 -24.30 -1.38 -9.76
C PHE A 153 -24.42 0.08 -10.23
N GLY A 154 -23.39 0.91 -10.04
CA GLY A 154 -23.30 2.25 -10.63
C GLY A 154 -23.18 2.21 -12.16
N PHE A 155 -22.70 1.11 -12.74
CA PHE A 155 -22.72 0.89 -14.17
C PHE A 155 -24.15 0.54 -14.60
N SER A 156 -24.76 1.38 -15.43
CA SER A 156 -26.18 1.26 -15.82
C SER A 156 -26.55 -0.05 -16.53
N PHE A 157 -25.55 -0.75 -17.07
CA PHE A 157 -25.74 -2.04 -17.73
C PHE A 157 -25.59 -3.25 -16.78
N VAL A 158 -25.20 -3.06 -15.52
CA VAL A 158 -25.00 -4.18 -14.59
C VAL A 158 -26.34 -4.66 -14.02
N LYS A 159 -26.64 -5.93 -14.26
CA LYS A 159 -27.85 -6.62 -13.84
C LYS A 159 -27.64 -7.43 -12.56
N GLY A 160 -26.46 -7.99 -12.37
CA GLY A 160 -26.15 -8.81 -11.20
C GLY A 160 -24.65 -8.92 -10.97
N VAL A 161 -24.26 -9.09 -9.71
CA VAL A 161 -22.87 -9.19 -9.28
C VAL A 161 -22.74 -10.40 -8.36
N PHE A 162 -21.82 -11.30 -8.68
CA PHE A 162 -21.46 -12.44 -7.86
C PHE A 162 -19.99 -12.29 -7.44
N ILE A 163 -19.70 -12.43 -6.16
CA ILE A 163 -18.36 -12.30 -5.60
C ILE A 163 -17.99 -13.62 -4.93
N SER A 164 -16.87 -14.19 -5.35
CA SER A 164 -16.24 -15.37 -4.75
C SER A 164 -14.85 -15.02 -4.24
N GLU A 165 -14.12 -15.99 -3.69
CA GLU A 165 -12.83 -15.78 -3.05
C GLU A 165 -11.84 -15.03 -3.92
N ASN A 166 -11.75 -15.35 -5.22
CA ASN A 166 -10.73 -14.79 -6.12
C ASN A 166 -11.28 -14.27 -7.46
N TYR A 167 -12.59 -14.08 -7.57
CA TYR A 167 -13.17 -13.49 -8.77
C TYR A 167 -14.51 -12.81 -8.51
N ILE A 168 -14.87 -11.92 -9.44
CA ILE A 168 -16.16 -11.25 -9.51
C ILE A 168 -16.80 -11.63 -10.85
N SER A 169 -17.99 -12.22 -10.84
CA SER A 169 -18.78 -12.45 -12.05
C SER A 169 -19.86 -11.38 -12.16
N ILE A 170 -19.89 -10.67 -13.28
CA ILE A 170 -20.85 -9.59 -13.51
C ILE A 170 -21.75 -10.04 -14.65
N THR A 171 -23.06 -9.95 -14.42
CA THR A 171 -24.08 -10.17 -15.45
C THR A 171 -24.58 -8.82 -15.94
N LYS A 172 -24.58 -8.60 -17.25
CA LYS A 172 -25.07 -7.37 -17.89
C LYS A 172 -26.52 -7.51 -18.37
N PHE A 173 -27.20 -6.37 -18.53
CA PHE A 173 -28.37 -6.25 -19.40
C PHE A 173 -27.96 -6.33 -20.87
N ASP A 174 -28.89 -6.75 -21.73
CA ASP A 174 -28.66 -6.90 -23.17
C ASP A 174 -28.77 -5.55 -23.90
N VAL A 175 -27.97 -4.58 -23.44
CA VAL A 175 -27.95 -3.19 -23.92
C VAL A 175 -26.55 -2.72 -24.32
N VAL A 176 -25.50 -3.50 -23.97
CA VAL A 176 -24.10 -3.27 -24.32
C VAL A 176 -23.42 -4.59 -24.61
N GLU A 177 -22.32 -4.60 -25.36
CA GLU A 177 -21.47 -5.79 -25.53
C GLU A 177 -20.28 -5.77 -24.59
N TRP A 178 -19.83 -6.94 -24.14
CA TRP A 178 -18.69 -7.02 -23.22
C TRP A 178 -17.41 -6.45 -23.82
N ASN A 179 -17.20 -6.62 -25.12
CA ASN A 179 -16.03 -6.09 -25.83
C ASN A 179 -15.89 -4.57 -25.70
N ASP A 180 -16.99 -3.85 -25.48
CA ASP A 180 -17.00 -2.39 -25.37
C ASP A 180 -16.73 -1.92 -23.93
N VAL A 181 -17.15 -2.70 -22.93
CA VAL A 181 -17.18 -2.25 -21.52
C VAL A 181 -16.24 -3.00 -20.57
N TYR A 182 -15.69 -4.16 -20.96
CA TYR A 182 -14.91 -5.00 -20.04
C TYR A 182 -13.67 -4.29 -19.50
N ALA A 183 -13.01 -3.46 -20.32
CA ALA A 183 -11.80 -2.75 -19.95
C ALA A 183 -12.09 -1.71 -18.84
N GLU A 184 -13.21 -1.00 -18.95
CA GLU A 184 -13.66 -0.03 -17.94
C GLU A 184 -13.95 -0.72 -16.61
N VAL A 185 -14.72 -1.81 -16.63
CA VAL A 185 -15.07 -2.58 -15.43
C VAL A 185 -13.83 -3.18 -14.78
N ARG A 186 -12.92 -3.76 -15.57
CA ARG A 186 -11.64 -4.29 -15.10
C ARG A 186 -10.81 -3.21 -14.39
N ASN A 187 -10.68 -2.04 -15.00
CA ASN A 187 -9.91 -0.92 -14.44
C ASN A 187 -10.56 -0.40 -13.15
N PHE A 188 -11.88 -0.34 -13.11
CA PHE A 188 -12.63 0.01 -11.92
C PHE A 188 -12.33 -0.96 -10.76
N ILE A 189 -12.47 -2.27 -10.98
CA ILE A 189 -12.19 -3.29 -9.96
C ILE A 189 -10.72 -3.20 -9.50
N SER A 190 -9.78 -3.08 -10.44
CA SER A 190 -8.36 -2.97 -10.12
C SER A 190 -8.08 -1.76 -9.23
N THR A 191 -8.61 -0.59 -9.59
CA THR A 191 -8.45 0.65 -8.81
C THR A 191 -9.09 0.52 -7.43
N TYR A 192 -10.31 -0.01 -7.36
CA TYR A 192 -11.04 -0.20 -6.11
C TYR A 192 -10.26 -1.07 -5.12
N LEU A 193 -9.69 -2.18 -5.61
CA LEU A 193 -8.91 -3.10 -4.78
C LEU A 193 -7.55 -2.52 -4.38
N GLN A 194 -6.90 -1.75 -5.26
CA GLN A 194 -5.64 -1.03 -4.98
C GLN A 194 -5.77 0.08 -3.93
N ASP A 195 -6.96 0.69 -3.85
CA ASP A 195 -7.30 1.66 -2.81
C ASP A 195 -7.61 1.01 -1.46
N ASN A 196 -7.56 -0.33 -1.36
CA ASN A 196 -7.91 -1.11 -0.16
C ASN A 196 -9.29 -0.76 0.42
N LYS A 197 -10.25 -0.42 -0.44
CA LYS A 197 -11.63 -0.17 -0.04
C LYS A 197 -12.30 -1.46 0.41
N THR A 198 -13.30 -1.32 1.29
CA THR A 198 -14.11 -2.44 1.81
C THR A 198 -14.83 -3.16 0.67
N ILE A 199 -14.74 -4.49 0.66
CA ILE A 199 -15.31 -5.35 -0.38
C ILE A 199 -16.70 -5.85 0.04
N ILE A 200 -16.81 -6.41 1.24
CA ILE A 200 -18.02 -6.89 1.92
C ILE A 200 -18.05 -6.28 3.33
#